data_AF-A0A6U1FBT2-F1
#
_entry.id   AF-A0A6U1FBT2-F1
#
_cell.length_a   1.000
_cell.length_b   1.000
_cell.length_c   1.000
_cell.angle_alpha   90.00
_cell.angle_beta   90.00
_cell.angle_gamma   90.00
#
_symmetry.space_group_name_H-M   'P 1'
#
loop_
_entity.id
_entity.type
_entity.pdbx_description
1 polymer ?
#
loop_
_entity_poly.entity_id
_entity_poly.type
_entity_poly.pdbx_seq_one_letter_code
_entity_poly.pdbx_strand_id
1 'polypeptide(L)'
;MGPMGVGVSRESDVAAANAVSNKMFNELDFREHDTGGVHVETGKLLPISSPLPHHPTSIMAPPLFPSVHHSHLVLDVETDGYGGFRPPRQRIMQFAYIRVPRDDGNGVVGESASHYIRGVSSVHPTAAAKHGITPQMCNDRGVDFDVAFREFMQELDSCDALAAHNADFHVGCLRHELRARGMHAELERLELRLASVRVVCTMRAGTEVCRLPQTSARYTGYKRPTLAELHRELLGREPDGPLNDALVDCRTVLACLRPLALRTFVPL
;
A
#
# COMPACT_ATOMS: atom_id res chain seq x y z
N MET A 1 -36.36 -34.46 -31.52
CA MET A 1 -37.25 -33.29 -31.35
C MET A 1 -37.11 -32.84 -29.89
N GLY A 2 -36.66 -31.61 -29.63
CA GLY A 2 -36.43 -31.10 -28.26
C GLY A 2 -37.70 -30.57 -27.59
N PRO A 3 -37.60 -29.68 -26.57
CA PRO A 3 -36.59 -29.54 -25.53
C PRO A 3 -37.20 -29.73 -24.11
N MET A 4 -36.37 -30.07 -23.11
CA MET A 4 -36.76 -30.07 -21.69
C MET A 4 -36.60 -28.66 -21.12
N GLY A 5 -37.68 -28.15 -20.52
CA GLY A 5 -37.79 -26.82 -19.93
C GLY A 5 -37.00 -26.64 -18.64
N VAL A 6 -36.59 -25.38 -18.46
CA VAL A 6 -35.80 -24.82 -17.37
C VAL A 6 -36.71 -24.56 -16.16
N GLY A 7 -36.27 -25.00 -14.97
CA GLY A 7 -36.87 -24.66 -13.68
C GLY A 7 -35.93 -23.78 -12.87
N VAL A 8 -36.35 -22.54 -12.65
CA VAL A 8 -35.68 -21.43 -11.98
C VAL A 8 -35.59 -21.66 -10.46
N SER A 9 -34.44 -21.40 -9.85
CA SER A 9 -34.32 -20.79 -8.51
C SER A 9 -32.85 -20.65 -8.11
N ARG A 10 -32.34 -19.40 -8.01
CA ARG A 10 -31.21 -18.99 -7.13
C ARG A 10 -30.81 -17.51 -7.24
N GLU A 11 -31.78 -16.59 -7.41
CA GLU A 11 -31.51 -15.14 -7.32
C GLU A 11 -31.85 -14.52 -5.95
N SER A 12 -32.44 -15.27 -5.01
CA SER A 12 -32.81 -14.74 -3.69
C SER A 12 -31.73 -14.83 -2.61
N ASP A 13 -30.69 -15.67 -2.81
CA ASP A 13 -29.77 -16.01 -1.71
C ASP A 13 -28.47 -15.19 -1.72
N VAL A 14 -28.18 -14.47 -2.80
CA VAL A 14 -26.97 -13.62 -2.92
C VAL A 14 -27.22 -12.19 -2.41
N ALA A 15 -28.49 -11.76 -2.34
CA ALA A 15 -28.85 -10.43 -1.83
C ALA A 15 -28.79 -10.33 -0.29
N ALA A 16 -29.03 -11.43 0.42
CA ALA A 16 -29.05 -11.45 1.89
C ALA A 16 -27.64 -11.43 2.52
N ALA A 17 -26.65 -12.06 1.87
CA ALA A 17 -25.28 -12.10 2.38
C ALA A 17 -24.58 -10.73 2.30
N ASN A 18 -24.92 -9.90 1.30
CA ASN A 18 -24.33 -8.57 1.11
C ASN A 18 -24.90 -7.49 2.06
N ALA A 19 -26.05 -7.73 2.70
CA ALA A 19 -26.66 -6.79 3.64
C ALA A 19 -26.13 -6.93 5.08
N VAL A 20 -25.63 -8.11 5.47
CA VAL A 20 -25.14 -8.37 6.83
C VAL A 20 -23.71 -7.86 7.02
N SER A 21 -22.88 -7.88 5.98
CA SER A 21 -21.48 -7.45 6.08
C SER A 21 -21.29 -5.93 6.15
N ASN A 22 -22.24 -5.14 5.64
CA ASN A 22 -22.18 -3.66 5.67
C ASN A 22 -22.72 -3.03 6.97
N LYS A 23 -23.31 -3.82 7.88
CA LYS A 23 -23.88 -3.31 9.13
C LYS A 23 -22.92 -3.42 10.33
N MET A 24 -21.80 -4.15 10.20
CA MET A 24 -20.83 -4.37 11.28
C MET A 24 -19.71 -3.31 11.36
N PHE A 25 -19.61 -2.40 10.39
CA PHE A 25 -18.49 -1.46 10.29
C PHE A 25 -18.81 0.01 10.67
N ASN A 26 -20.03 0.31 11.12
CA ASN A 26 -20.47 1.71 11.30
C ASN A 26 -21.00 2.08 12.69
N GLU A 27 -20.72 1.30 13.74
CA GLU A 27 -21.08 1.68 15.13
C GLU A 27 -19.93 1.48 16.10
N LEU A 28 -18.92 2.33 16.02
CA LEU A 28 -18.06 2.66 17.15
C LEU A 28 -17.75 4.15 17.05
N ASP A 29 -18.67 4.98 17.53
CA ASP A 29 -18.40 6.40 17.75
C ASP A 29 -18.71 6.79 19.20
N PHE A 30 -17.77 7.54 19.74
CA PHE A 30 -17.58 7.86 21.15
C PHE A 30 -18.74 8.72 21.71
N ARG A 31 -19.31 8.31 22.84
CA ARG A 31 -20.14 9.18 23.68
C ARG A 31 -19.25 9.87 24.71
N GLU A 32 -18.97 11.15 24.49
CA GLU A 32 -18.48 12.05 25.55
C GLU A 32 -19.61 12.28 26.56
N HIS A 33 -19.35 11.96 27.83
CA HIS A 33 -20.25 12.28 28.93
C HIS A 33 -19.86 13.61 29.54
N ASP A 34 -20.74 14.58 29.33
CA ASP A 34 -20.86 15.87 30.01
C ASP A 34 -21.22 15.65 31.49
N THR A 35 -20.46 16.22 32.42
CA THR A 35 -20.77 16.20 33.86
C THR A 35 -21.05 17.62 34.34
N GLY A 36 -22.34 17.92 34.52
CA GLY A 36 -22.83 19.04 35.33
C GLY A 36 -22.75 18.74 36.84
N GLY A 37 -22.62 19.79 37.64
CA GLY A 37 -22.20 19.73 39.06
C GLY A 37 -23.30 19.55 40.12
N VAL A 38 -22.85 19.58 41.40
CA VAL A 38 -23.30 20.46 42.51
C VAL A 38 -23.29 19.78 43.92
N HIS A 39 -22.51 20.39 44.85
CA HIS A 39 -22.58 20.55 46.34
C HIS A 39 -22.68 19.36 47.35
N VAL A 40 -21.72 19.19 48.31
CA VAL A 40 -21.65 19.62 49.77
C VAL A 40 -22.05 18.44 50.71
N GLU A 41 -21.41 18.02 51.83
CA GLU A 41 -20.60 18.64 52.90
C GLU A 41 -19.89 17.59 53.82
N THR A 42 -18.90 18.06 54.61
CA THR A 42 -18.39 17.61 55.94
C THR A 42 -17.60 16.30 56.16
N GLY A 43 -16.47 16.39 56.89
CA GLY A 43 -15.93 15.33 57.77
C GLY A 43 -14.40 15.17 57.76
N LYS A 44 -13.73 15.38 58.90
CA LYS A 44 -12.26 15.36 59.12
C LYS A 44 -11.63 13.96 59.32
N LEU A 45 -10.32 13.83 58.98
CA LEU A 45 -9.16 13.21 59.70
C LEU A 45 -8.26 12.21 58.91
N LEU A 46 -7.07 12.70 58.52
CA LEU A 46 -5.67 12.16 58.66
C LEU A 46 -5.21 10.85 57.93
N PRO A 47 -3.88 10.70 57.70
CA PRO A 47 -3.32 10.33 56.39
C PRO A 47 -2.95 8.86 56.26
N ILE A 48 -3.01 8.35 55.04
CA ILE A 48 -2.42 7.06 54.66
C ILE A 48 -1.67 7.27 53.35
N SER A 49 -0.35 7.13 53.42
CA SER A 49 0.53 7.10 52.26
C SER A 49 0.23 5.85 51.44
N SER A 50 -0.41 6.02 50.29
CA SER A 50 -0.49 5.00 49.25
C SER A 50 0.46 5.37 48.11
N PRO A 51 1.30 4.44 47.61
CA PRO A 51 2.17 4.71 46.48
C PRO A 51 1.33 5.01 45.23
N LEU A 52 1.76 6.02 44.48
CA LEU A 52 1.16 6.40 43.19
C LEU A 52 1.08 5.17 42.27
N PRO A 53 -0.04 4.96 41.54
CA PRO A 53 -0.09 3.90 40.56
C PRO A 53 0.94 4.20 39.46
N HIS A 54 1.85 3.25 39.27
CA HIS A 54 2.78 3.26 38.16
C HIS A 54 1.98 3.43 36.86
N HIS A 55 2.26 4.52 36.13
CA HIS A 55 1.80 4.67 34.77
C HIS A 55 2.16 3.40 33.98
N PRO A 56 1.23 2.85 33.17
CA PRO A 56 1.60 1.82 32.24
C PRO A 56 2.67 2.42 31.33
N THR A 57 3.87 1.85 31.39
CA THR A 57 4.94 2.08 30.42
C THR A 57 4.31 2.00 29.05
N SER A 58 4.33 3.15 28.35
CA SER A 58 3.94 3.27 26.96
C SER A 58 4.58 2.12 26.20
N ILE A 59 3.76 1.15 25.80
CA ILE A 59 4.17 0.13 24.85
C ILE A 59 4.45 0.90 23.58
N MET A 60 5.73 1.23 23.35
CA MET A 60 6.13 1.92 22.13
C MET A 60 5.60 1.09 20.97
N ALA A 61 4.71 1.69 20.18
CA ALA A 61 4.22 1.07 18.96
C ALA A 61 5.45 0.58 18.17
N PRO A 62 5.44 -0.65 17.64
CA PRO A 62 6.54 -1.14 16.85
C PRO A 62 6.83 -0.13 15.74
N PRO A 63 8.11 0.11 15.41
CA PRO A 63 8.46 1.13 14.44
C PRO A 63 7.72 0.89 13.13
N LEU A 64 7.13 1.97 12.61
CA LEU A 64 6.35 1.98 11.36
C LEU A 64 7.17 1.49 10.16
N PHE A 65 8.50 1.50 10.28
CA PHE A 65 9.42 1.04 9.27
C PHE A 65 10.02 -0.30 9.67
N PRO A 66 10.19 -1.19 8.70
CA PRO A 66 10.92 -2.40 8.97
C PRO A 66 12.35 -2.05 9.39
N SER A 67 12.82 -2.69 10.46
CA SER A 67 14.24 -2.67 10.79
C SER A 67 15.02 -3.29 9.62
N VAL A 68 16.31 -2.95 9.49
CA VAL A 68 17.26 -3.56 8.53
C VAL A 68 17.32 -5.08 8.60
N HIS A 69 16.69 -5.68 9.61
CA HIS A 69 16.56 -7.11 9.81
C HIS A 69 15.35 -7.73 9.11
N HIS A 70 14.51 -7.04 8.34
CA HIS A 70 13.36 -7.68 7.68
C HIS A 70 13.62 -7.90 6.20
N SER A 71 12.95 -8.91 5.63
CA SER A 71 12.89 -9.11 4.19
C SER A 71 11.78 -8.25 3.58
N HIS A 72 12.02 -7.65 2.41
CA HIS A 72 11.10 -6.73 1.76
C HIS A 72 10.93 -7.04 0.29
N LEU A 73 9.71 -6.93 -0.20
CA LEU A 73 9.44 -6.83 -1.62
C LEU A 73 9.15 -5.37 -1.95
N VAL A 74 9.90 -4.78 -2.88
CA VAL A 74 9.59 -3.46 -3.42
C VAL A 74 8.75 -3.64 -4.68
N LEU A 75 7.66 -2.89 -4.83
CA LEU A 75 6.71 -2.99 -5.95
C LEU A 75 6.55 -1.63 -6.63
N ASP A 76 6.50 -1.66 -7.96
CA ASP A 76 6.02 -0.55 -8.78
C ASP A 76 5.36 -1.07 -10.06
N VAL A 77 4.38 -0.33 -10.59
CA VAL A 77 3.70 -0.65 -11.85
C VAL A 77 3.50 0.59 -12.71
N GLU A 78 3.71 0.43 -14.02
CA GLU A 78 3.23 1.38 -15.03
C GLU A 78 1.91 0.90 -15.60
N THR A 79 1.01 1.84 -15.95
CA THR A 79 -0.37 1.52 -16.31
C THR A 79 -0.83 2.21 -17.59
N ASP A 80 -1.90 1.68 -18.18
CA ASP A 80 -2.51 2.21 -19.40
C ASP A 80 -3.21 3.57 -19.23
N GLY A 81 -3.38 4.04 -18.00
CA GLY A 81 -4.24 5.18 -17.70
C GLY A 81 -3.57 6.27 -16.89
N TYR A 82 -4.17 7.45 -16.93
CA TYR A 82 -3.80 8.60 -16.10
C TYR A 82 -4.99 9.02 -15.24
N GLY A 83 -4.74 9.39 -13.98
CA GLY A 83 -5.77 9.93 -13.08
C GLY A 83 -5.89 9.22 -11.74
N GLY A 84 -6.74 9.77 -10.87
CA GLY A 84 -6.87 9.38 -9.47
C GLY A 84 -8.09 8.51 -9.16
N PHE A 85 -8.46 7.56 -10.01
CA PHE A 85 -9.57 6.65 -9.70
C PHE A 85 -9.33 5.95 -8.35
N ARG A 86 -10.35 5.94 -7.49
CA ARG A 86 -10.35 5.29 -6.18
C ARG A 86 -11.59 4.36 -6.12
N PRO A 87 -11.42 3.04 -6.26
CA PRO A 87 -10.16 2.32 -6.52
C PRO A 87 -9.63 2.53 -7.95
N PRO A 88 -8.33 2.30 -8.20
CA PRO A 88 -7.76 2.27 -9.54
C PRO A 88 -8.51 1.30 -10.46
N ARG A 89 -8.60 1.67 -11.74
CA ARG A 89 -9.22 0.87 -12.82
C ARG A 89 -8.29 0.73 -14.03
N GLN A 90 -7.08 1.22 -13.91
CA GLN A 90 -6.06 1.16 -14.95
C GLN A 90 -5.51 -0.26 -15.04
N ARG A 91 -5.20 -0.67 -16.27
CA ARG A 91 -4.57 -1.94 -16.58
C ARG A 91 -3.05 -1.81 -16.49
N ILE A 92 -2.39 -2.84 -15.99
CA ILE A 92 -0.94 -2.86 -15.83
C ILE A 92 -0.28 -3.08 -17.20
N MET A 93 0.72 -2.25 -17.52
CA MET A 93 1.56 -2.33 -18.73
C MET A 93 2.98 -2.79 -18.42
N GLN A 94 3.55 -2.35 -17.29
CA GLN A 94 4.81 -2.84 -16.75
C GLN A 94 4.62 -3.20 -15.27
N PHE A 95 5.18 -4.32 -14.86
CA PHE A 95 5.09 -4.84 -13.50
C PHE A 95 6.51 -5.19 -13.04
N ALA A 96 7.05 -4.43 -12.09
CA ALA A 96 8.37 -4.69 -11.53
C ALA A 96 8.34 -4.88 -10.02
N TYR A 97 9.29 -5.67 -9.55
CA TYR A 97 9.54 -5.82 -8.13
C TYR A 97 10.99 -6.18 -7.83
N ILE A 98 11.43 -5.89 -6.59
CA ILE A 98 12.75 -6.26 -6.08
C ILE A 98 12.59 -6.95 -4.73
N ARG A 99 12.95 -8.23 -4.62
CA ARG A 99 13.08 -8.94 -3.35
C ARG A 99 14.39 -8.55 -2.69
N VAL A 100 14.31 -7.91 -1.55
CA VAL A 100 15.43 -7.63 -0.66
C VAL A 100 15.37 -8.64 0.49
N PRO A 101 16.28 -9.63 0.53
CA PRO A 101 16.31 -10.56 1.64
C PRO A 101 16.73 -9.84 2.92
N ARG A 102 16.48 -10.50 4.05
CA ARG A 102 16.98 -10.06 5.36
C ARG A 102 18.50 -9.91 5.29
N ASP A 103 19.01 -8.77 5.74
CA ASP A 103 20.46 -8.55 5.84
C ASP A 103 21.02 -9.49 6.92
N ASP A 104 21.72 -10.52 6.47
CA ASP A 104 22.43 -11.51 7.28
C ASP A 104 23.91 -11.16 7.46
N GLY A 105 24.33 -9.95 7.04
CA GLY A 105 25.71 -9.50 7.06
C GLY A 105 26.52 -9.87 5.81
N ASN A 106 25.89 -10.50 4.80
CA ASN A 106 26.57 -10.95 3.59
C ASN A 106 26.35 -10.06 2.35
N GLY A 107 25.69 -8.91 2.51
CA GLY A 107 25.57 -7.89 1.46
C GLY A 107 24.78 -8.35 0.23
N VAL A 108 23.65 -9.05 0.45
CA VAL A 108 22.91 -9.69 -0.63
C VAL A 108 22.24 -8.65 -1.55
N VAL A 109 22.53 -8.75 -2.85
CA VAL A 109 21.83 -8.06 -3.93
C VAL A 109 20.44 -8.67 -4.07
N GLY A 110 19.40 -7.83 -4.06
CA GLY A 110 18.04 -8.30 -4.22
C GLY A 110 17.77 -8.90 -5.60
N GLU A 111 17.00 -9.98 -5.66
CA GLU A 111 16.49 -10.51 -6.93
C GLU A 111 15.40 -9.55 -7.45
N SER A 112 15.45 -9.24 -8.75
CA SER A 112 14.53 -8.29 -9.36
C SER A 112 13.88 -8.87 -10.60
N ALA A 113 12.61 -8.55 -10.81
CA ALA A 113 11.92 -8.83 -12.06
C ALA A 113 11.26 -7.56 -12.60
N SER A 114 11.10 -7.51 -13.92
CA SER A 114 10.38 -6.45 -14.63
C SER A 114 9.77 -7.04 -15.89
N HIS A 115 8.44 -7.05 -15.93
CA HIS A 115 7.67 -7.63 -17.02
C HIS A 115 6.85 -6.56 -17.71
N TYR A 116 6.85 -6.56 -19.04
CA TYR A 116 5.70 -6.01 -19.75
C TYR A 116 4.52 -6.99 -19.65
N ILE A 117 3.32 -6.46 -19.51
CA ILE A 117 2.10 -7.27 -19.39
C ILE A 117 1.27 -7.11 -20.67
N ARG A 118 0.99 -8.23 -21.37
CA ARG A 118 0.20 -8.22 -22.60
C ARG A 118 -1.30 -8.11 -22.33
N GLY A 119 -2.05 -7.73 -23.37
CA GLY A 119 -3.52 -7.66 -23.32
C GLY A 119 -4.10 -6.27 -23.06
N VAL A 120 -3.25 -5.24 -23.04
CA VAL A 120 -3.68 -3.83 -23.13
C VAL A 120 -3.86 -3.47 -24.62
N SER A 121 -4.97 -2.81 -24.95
CA SER A 121 -5.32 -2.44 -26.33
C SER A 121 -5.13 -0.96 -26.65
N SER A 122 -5.08 -0.10 -25.63
CA SER A 122 -4.86 1.34 -25.78
C SER A 122 -4.16 1.89 -24.54
N VAL A 123 -3.53 3.05 -24.67
CA VAL A 123 -2.88 3.76 -23.55
C VAL A 123 -3.27 5.24 -23.62
N HIS A 124 -3.55 5.83 -22.46
CA HIS A 124 -3.84 7.25 -22.35
C HIS A 124 -2.60 8.07 -22.74
N PRO A 125 -2.72 9.13 -23.57
CA PRO A 125 -1.56 9.89 -24.06
C PRO A 125 -0.63 10.41 -22.96
N THR A 126 -1.19 10.88 -21.84
CA THR A 126 -0.40 11.34 -20.69
C THR A 126 0.37 10.21 -19.99
N ALA A 127 -0.16 8.99 -19.95
CA ALA A 127 0.57 7.84 -19.39
C ALA A 127 1.72 7.46 -20.35
N ALA A 128 1.40 7.31 -21.64
CA ALA A 128 2.40 7.05 -22.68
C ALA A 128 3.53 8.09 -22.72
N ALA A 129 3.22 9.38 -22.53
CA ALA A 129 4.21 10.45 -22.47
C ALA A 129 5.14 10.37 -21.24
N LYS A 130 4.71 9.72 -20.16
CA LYS A 130 5.51 9.54 -18.94
C LYS A 130 6.45 8.35 -19.05
N HIS A 131 5.91 7.17 -19.34
CA HIS A 131 6.67 5.91 -19.28
C HIS A 131 7.13 5.40 -20.67
N GLY A 132 6.62 5.97 -21.77
CA GLY A 132 7.04 5.60 -23.13
C GLY A 132 6.61 4.20 -23.60
N ILE A 133 5.71 3.53 -22.88
CA ILE A 133 5.28 2.16 -23.17
C ILE A 133 4.06 2.20 -24.08
N THR A 134 4.09 1.40 -25.14
CA THR A 134 2.97 1.25 -26.08
C THR A 134 2.29 -0.12 -25.92
N PRO A 135 0.98 -0.23 -26.26
CA PRO A 135 0.30 -1.53 -26.32
C PRO A 135 1.03 -2.55 -27.20
N GLN A 136 1.63 -2.09 -28.31
CA GLN A 136 2.43 -2.95 -29.19
C GLN A 136 3.64 -3.55 -28.46
N MET A 137 4.41 -2.75 -27.73
CA MET A 137 5.53 -3.25 -26.92
C MET A 137 5.08 -4.30 -25.91
N CYS A 138 3.95 -4.06 -25.24
CA CYS A 138 3.35 -4.99 -24.29
C CYS A 138 2.94 -6.31 -24.95
N ASN A 139 2.35 -6.27 -26.15
CA ASN A 139 1.91 -7.48 -26.85
C ASN A 139 3.07 -8.26 -27.48
N ASP A 140 4.10 -7.58 -27.98
CA ASP A 140 5.25 -8.20 -28.64
C ASP A 140 6.23 -8.83 -27.65
N ARG A 141 6.42 -8.21 -26.47
CA ARG A 141 7.45 -8.58 -25.49
C ARG A 141 6.91 -9.04 -24.15
N GLY A 142 5.61 -8.84 -23.90
CA GLY A 142 5.02 -9.07 -22.60
C GLY A 142 4.60 -10.52 -22.34
N VAL A 143 4.48 -10.81 -21.06
CA VAL A 143 3.97 -12.07 -20.54
C VAL A 143 2.50 -11.92 -20.12
N ASP A 144 1.81 -13.05 -19.95
CA ASP A 144 0.48 -13.02 -19.34
C ASP A 144 0.56 -12.52 -17.90
N PHE A 145 -0.42 -11.72 -17.51
CA PHE A 145 -0.52 -11.21 -16.13
C PHE A 145 -0.41 -12.34 -15.10
N ASP A 146 -1.06 -13.48 -15.35
CA ASP A 146 -1.07 -14.64 -14.46
C ASP A 146 0.32 -15.23 -14.23
N VAL A 147 1.24 -15.10 -15.19
CA VAL A 147 2.63 -15.54 -15.04
C VAL A 147 3.37 -14.58 -14.11
N ALA A 148 3.39 -13.29 -14.45
CA ALA A 148 4.06 -12.27 -13.65
C ALA A 148 3.50 -12.17 -12.21
N PHE A 149 2.18 -12.31 -12.06
CA PHE A 149 1.52 -12.27 -10.76
C PHE A 149 1.87 -13.48 -9.89
N ARG A 150 1.97 -14.68 -10.48
CA ARG A 150 2.36 -15.88 -9.72
C ARG A 150 3.79 -15.77 -9.21
N GLU A 151 4.71 -15.29 -10.04
CA GLU A 151 6.10 -15.03 -9.66
C GLU A 151 6.16 -13.96 -8.55
N PHE A 152 5.47 -12.84 -8.72
CA PHE A 152 5.35 -11.81 -7.68
C PHE A 152 4.85 -12.36 -6.35
N MET A 153 3.81 -13.19 -6.36
CA MET A 153 3.27 -13.75 -5.13
C MET A 153 4.22 -14.76 -4.47
N GLN A 154 5.00 -15.52 -5.23
CA GLN A 154 6.04 -16.38 -4.67
C GLN A 154 7.09 -15.56 -3.90
N GLU A 155 7.52 -14.44 -4.49
CA GLU A 155 8.44 -13.52 -3.84
C GLU A 155 7.81 -12.87 -2.61
N LEU A 156 6.56 -12.41 -2.70
CA LEU A 156 5.84 -11.78 -1.60
C LEU A 156 5.64 -12.75 -0.43
N ASP A 157 5.37 -14.03 -0.69
CA ASP A 157 5.23 -15.05 0.35
C ASP A 157 6.50 -15.23 1.19
N SER A 158 7.68 -14.94 0.62
CA SER A 158 8.97 -15.00 1.32
C SER A 158 9.34 -13.72 2.09
N CYS A 159 8.54 -12.66 2.00
CA CYS A 159 8.89 -11.33 2.54
C CYS A 159 8.12 -10.96 3.81
N ASP A 160 8.75 -10.20 4.71
CA ASP A 160 8.08 -9.67 5.91
C ASP A 160 7.28 -8.38 5.60
N ALA A 161 7.65 -7.64 4.56
CA ALA A 161 6.97 -6.41 4.15
C ALA A 161 6.88 -6.23 2.63
N LEU A 162 5.88 -5.47 2.19
CA LEU A 162 5.73 -4.93 0.85
C LEU A 162 5.94 -3.41 0.91
N ALA A 163 6.84 -2.87 0.10
CA ALA A 163 7.14 -1.45 0.03
C ALA A 163 6.84 -0.89 -1.37
N ALA A 164 6.23 0.29 -1.43
CA ALA A 164 6.02 0.99 -2.70
C ALA A 164 5.81 2.49 -2.50
N HIS A 165 6.06 3.30 -3.53
CA HIS A 165 5.67 4.71 -3.52
C HIS A 165 4.21 4.83 -3.95
N ASN A 166 3.32 5.26 -3.06
CA ASN A 166 1.86 5.23 -3.28
C ASN A 166 1.29 3.80 -3.39
N ALA A 167 1.63 2.94 -2.41
CA ALA A 167 1.27 1.51 -2.38
C ALA A 167 -0.21 1.18 -2.67
N ASP A 168 -1.15 2.00 -2.18
CA ASP A 168 -2.59 1.78 -2.42
C ASP A 168 -2.95 1.80 -3.92
N PHE A 169 -2.22 2.58 -4.72
CA PHE A 169 -2.40 2.61 -6.17
C PHE A 169 -1.93 1.30 -6.80
N HIS A 170 -0.69 0.92 -6.54
CA HIS A 170 -0.07 -0.30 -7.10
C HIS A 170 -0.86 -1.56 -6.74
N VAL A 171 -1.18 -1.73 -5.45
CA VAL A 171 -2.01 -2.83 -4.97
C VAL A 171 -3.43 -2.75 -5.55
N GLY A 172 -3.98 -1.54 -5.70
CA GLY A 172 -5.27 -1.31 -6.35
C GLY A 172 -5.29 -1.80 -7.80
N CYS A 173 -4.22 -1.58 -8.56
CA CYS A 173 -4.06 -2.10 -9.92
C CYS A 173 -3.99 -3.63 -9.96
N LEU A 174 -3.25 -4.27 -9.05
CA LEU A 174 -3.23 -5.74 -8.94
C LEU A 174 -4.64 -6.30 -8.67
N ARG A 175 -5.36 -5.70 -7.71
CA ARG A 175 -6.76 -6.07 -7.42
C ARG A 175 -7.67 -5.87 -8.63
N HIS A 176 -7.46 -4.81 -9.41
CA HIS A 176 -8.23 -4.56 -10.62
C HIS A 176 -7.98 -5.63 -11.69
N GLU A 177 -6.71 -5.97 -11.96
CA GLU A 177 -6.32 -7.01 -12.91
C GLU A 177 -6.94 -8.37 -12.58
N LEU A 178 -6.90 -8.76 -11.30
CA LEU A 178 -7.46 -10.02 -10.80
C LEU A 178 -8.99 -10.06 -10.95
N ARG A 179 -9.69 -8.97 -10.58
CA ARG A 179 -11.15 -8.86 -10.75
C ARG A 179 -11.56 -8.89 -12.22
N ALA A 180 -10.86 -8.15 -13.07
CA ALA A 180 -11.16 -8.07 -14.50
C ALA A 180 -11.00 -9.43 -15.22
N ARG A 181 -10.19 -10.34 -14.67
CA ARG A 181 -9.96 -11.70 -15.17
C ARG A 181 -10.78 -12.78 -14.47
N GLY A 182 -11.61 -12.44 -13.48
CA GLY A 182 -12.35 -13.42 -12.69
C GLY A 182 -11.46 -14.31 -11.81
N MET A 183 -10.25 -13.86 -11.47
CA MET A 183 -9.28 -14.61 -10.65
C MET A 183 -9.58 -14.44 -9.15
N HIS A 184 -10.77 -14.88 -8.73
CA HIS A 184 -11.26 -14.64 -7.36
C HIS A 184 -10.39 -15.29 -6.27
N ALA A 185 -9.87 -16.50 -6.50
CA ALA A 185 -9.00 -17.19 -5.55
C ALA A 185 -7.66 -16.47 -5.34
N GLU A 186 -7.06 -15.97 -6.43
CA GLU A 186 -5.81 -15.20 -6.34
C GLU A 186 -6.03 -13.81 -5.71
N LEU A 187 -7.20 -13.20 -5.92
CA LEU A 187 -7.59 -11.99 -5.20
C LEU A 187 -7.69 -12.26 -3.69
N GLU A 188 -8.39 -13.31 -3.27
CA GLU A 188 -8.47 -13.68 -1.86
C GLU A 188 -7.09 -13.95 -1.26
N ARG A 189 -6.24 -14.70 -1.97
CA ARG A 189 -4.85 -14.96 -1.56
C ARG A 189 -4.05 -13.67 -1.40
N LEU A 190 -4.16 -12.73 -2.34
CA LEU A 190 -3.52 -11.42 -2.25
C LEU A 190 -3.99 -10.65 -1.00
N GLU A 191 -5.31 -10.60 -0.73
CA GLU A 191 -5.84 -9.89 0.45
C GLU A 191 -5.35 -10.53 1.76
N LEU A 192 -5.38 -11.86 1.87
CA LEU A 192 -4.84 -12.58 3.03
C LEU A 192 -3.34 -12.30 3.22
N ARG A 193 -2.60 -12.23 2.11
CA ARG A 193 -1.18 -11.93 2.18
C ARG A 193 -0.92 -10.50 2.60
N LEU A 194 -1.63 -9.53 2.05
CA LEU A 194 -1.52 -8.12 2.42
C LEU A 194 -1.94 -7.83 3.86
N ALA A 195 -2.86 -8.63 4.42
CA ALA A 195 -3.24 -8.56 5.82
C ALA A 195 -2.15 -9.10 6.77
N SER A 196 -1.23 -9.95 6.26
CA SER A 196 -0.16 -10.57 7.06
C SER A 196 1.22 -9.94 6.86
N VAL A 197 1.49 -9.26 5.73
CA VAL A 197 2.70 -8.42 5.58
C VAL A 197 2.51 -7.03 6.17
N ARG A 198 3.63 -6.41 6.53
CA ARG A 198 3.67 -4.95 6.67
C ARG A 198 3.65 -4.27 5.30
N VAL A 199 2.71 -3.36 5.07
CA VAL A 199 2.68 -2.55 3.84
C VAL A 199 3.26 -1.15 4.12
N VAL A 200 4.37 -0.81 3.48
CA VAL A 200 5.10 0.45 3.62
C VAL A 200 4.86 1.34 2.41
N CYS A 201 4.19 2.47 2.61
CA CYS A 201 3.98 3.46 1.56
C CYS A 201 4.98 4.62 1.72
N THR A 202 6.02 4.68 0.89
CA THR A 202 7.09 5.69 1.02
C THR A 202 6.59 7.11 0.78
N MET A 203 5.56 7.28 -0.04
CA MET A 203 4.87 8.57 -0.23
C MET A 203 4.24 9.09 1.07
N ARG A 204 3.55 8.21 1.83
CA ARG A 204 2.94 8.60 3.12
C ARG A 204 4.03 8.87 4.15
N ALA A 205 4.98 7.95 4.27
CA ALA A 205 6.15 8.07 5.13
C ALA A 205 6.93 9.38 4.92
N GLY A 206 7.14 9.74 3.66
CA GLY A 206 7.89 10.92 3.26
C GLY A 206 7.15 12.24 3.44
N THR A 207 5.84 12.22 3.71
CA THR A 207 5.06 13.47 3.78
C THR A 207 5.55 14.39 4.91
N GLU A 208 5.75 13.83 6.11
CA GLU A 208 6.28 14.58 7.26
C GLU A 208 7.78 14.82 7.20
N VAL A 209 8.50 14.04 6.39
CA VAL A 209 9.95 14.21 6.17
C VAL A 209 10.21 15.38 5.22
N CYS A 210 9.50 15.45 4.11
CA CYS A 210 9.70 16.50 3.10
C CYS A 210 9.00 17.81 3.44
N ARG A 211 7.90 17.77 4.21
CA ARG A 211 7.13 18.96 4.64
C ARG A 211 6.81 19.94 3.50
N LEU A 212 6.50 19.40 2.32
CA LEU A 212 6.30 20.22 1.13
C LEU A 212 5.05 21.09 1.27
N PRO A 213 5.10 22.36 0.82
CA PRO A 213 3.97 23.26 0.93
C PRO A 213 2.79 22.74 0.09
N GLN A 214 1.60 22.84 0.66
CA GLN A 214 0.36 22.53 -0.04
C GLN A 214 -0.02 23.69 -0.95
N THR A 215 -0.11 23.43 -2.25
CA THR A 215 -0.47 24.45 -3.26
C THR A 215 -1.96 24.48 -3.56
N SER A 216 -2.71 23.46 -3.14
CA SER A 216 -4.16 23.41 -3.32
C SER A 216 -4.90 23.88 -2.07
N ALA A 217 -5.75 24.89 -2.23
CA ALA A 217 -6.65 25.35 -1.15
C ALA A 217 -7.67 24.28 -0.69
N ARG A 218 -7.79 23.15 -1.40
CA ARG A 218 -8.73 22.07 -1.07
C ARG A 218 -8.17 21.06 -0.06
N TYR A 219 -6.86 21.05 0.16
CA TYR A 219 -6.20 20.07 1.01
C TYR A 219 -5.51 20.76 2.18
N THR A 220 -5.49 20.10 3.33
CA THR A 220 -4.75 20.55 4.52
C THR A 220 -3.50 19.69 4.74
N GLY A 221 -2.57 20.18 5.57
CA GLY A 221 -1.30 19.50 5.84
C GLY A 221 -0.27 19.62 4.72
N TYR A 222 0.79 18.82 4.78
CA TYR A 222 1.85 18.84 3.78
C TYR A 222 1.44 18.13 2.48
N LYS A 223 1.94 18.64 1.35
CA LYS A 223 1.83 17.97 0.06
C LYS A 223 2.58 16.64 0.14
N ARG A 224 1.95 15.56 -0.35
CA ARG A 224 2.61 14.27 -0.56
C ARG A 224 3.74 14.43 -1.59
N PRO A 225 4.98 14.01 -1.28
CA PRO A 225 6.10 14.14 -2.20
C PRO A 225 5.93 13.19 -3.38
N THR A 226 6.43 13.60 -4.55
CA THR A 226 6.74 12.66 -5.63
C THR A 226 7.93 11.79 -5.24
N LEU A 227 8.17 10.71 -5.98
CA LEU A 227 9.33 9.84 -5.74
C LEU A 227 10.66 10.60 -5.88
N ALA A 228 10.78 11.48 -6.89
CA ALA A 228 11.94 12.35 -7.07
C ALA A 228 12.12 13.34 -5.90
N GLU A 229 11.03 13.99 -5.46
CA GLU A 229 11.08 14.93 -4.33
C GLU A 229 11.54 14.23 -3.04
N LEU A 230 11.00 13.04 -2.78
CA LEU A 230 11.39 12.23 -1.63
C LEU A 230 12.86 11.79 -1.70
N HIS A 231 13.29 11.29 -2.85
CA HIS A 231 14.66 10.87 -3.06
C HIS A 231 15.65 12.02 -2.84
N ARG A 232 15.36 13.19 -3.43
CA ARG A 232 16.20 14.38 -3.27
C ARG A 232 16.26 14.86 -1.82
N GLU A 233 15.14 14.86 -1.10
CA GLU A 233 15.12 15.24 0.32
C GLU A 233 15.98 14.30 1.20
N LEU A 234 15.93 13.01 0.91
CA LEU A 234 16.60 12.00 1.73
C LEU A 234 18.08 11.84 1.40
N LEU A 235 18.44 11.91 0.11
CA LEU A 235 19.79 11.61 -0.39
C LEU A 235 20.56 12.86 -0.88
N GLY A 236 19.92 14.02 -0.97
CA GLY A 236 20.56 15.26 -1.43
C GLY A 236 20.93 15.27 -2.92
N ARG A 237 20.37 14.35 -3.73
CA ARG A 237 20.67 14.17 -5.16
C ARG A 237 19.47 13.64 -5.93
N GLU A 238 19.49 13.80 -7.25
CA GLU A 238 18.47 13.24 -8.14
C GLU A 238 18.54 11.70 -8.21
N PRO A 239 17.43 11.01 -8.56
CA PRO A 239 17.40 9.56 -8.75
C PRO A 239 18.40 9.06 -9.80
N ASP A 240 18.88 7.83 -9.59
CA ASP A 240 19.75 7.15 -10.54
C ASP A 240 18.93 6.55 -11.70
N GLY A 241 18.67 7.35 -12.72
CA GLY A 241 17.97 6.95 -13.94
C GLY A 241 16.64 7.69 -14.18
N PRO A 242 16.04 7.51 -15.37
CA PRO A 242 14.77 8.13 -15.69
C PRO A 242 13.64 7.45 -14.92
N LEU A 243 12.89 8.22 -14.12
CA LEU A 243 11.67 7.72 -13.46
C LEU A 243 10.54 7.42 -14.46
N ASN A 244 9.52 6.72 -14.00
CA ASN A 244 8.44 6.13 -14.80
C ASN A 244 8.90 4.94 -15.67
N ASP A 245 9.94 4.23 -15.21
CA ASP A 245 10.17 2.83 -15.52
C ASP A 245 10.01 2.07 -14.20
N ALA A 246 9.15 1.06 -14.17
CA ALA A 246 8.77 0.41 -12.91
C ALA A 246 9.98 -0.17 -12.13
N LEU A 247 11.02 -0.65 -12.82
CA LEU A 247 12.19 -1.20 -12.14
C LEU A 247 13.12 -0.09 -11.62
N VAL A 248 13.29 0.99 -12.39
CA VAL A 248 14.02 2.18 -11.92
C VAL A 248 13.32 2.80 -10.70
N ASP A 249 11.99 2.86 -10.72
CA ASP A 249 11.19 3.38 -9.62
C ASP A 249 11.29 2.46 -8.39
N CYS A 250 11.30 1.13 -8.56
CA CYS A 250 11.60 0.19 -7.48
C CYS A 250 12.98 0.44 -6.85
N ARG A 251 14.03 0.64 -7.66
CA ARG A 251 15.39 0.93 -7.14
C ARG A 251 15.41 2.26 -6.37
N THR A 252 14.69 3.26 -6.87
CA THR A 252 14.58 4.57 -6.23
C THR A 252 13.83 4.47 -4.90
N VAL A 253 12.74 3.69 -4.84
CA VAL A 253 12.03 3.37 -3.59
C VAL A 253 12.97 2.69 -2.60
N LEU A 254 13.72 1.68 -3.05
CA LEU A 254 14.67 0.96 -2.22
C LEU A 254 15.73 1.89 -1.62
N ALA A 255 16.31 2.80 -2.42
CA ALA A 255 17.27 3.78 -1.94
C ALA A 255 16.68 4.71 -0.85
N CYS A 256 15.38 4.99 -0.90
CA CYS A 256 14.69 5.82 0.09
C CYS A 256 14.35 5.08 1.40
N LEU A 257 14.22 3.74 1.38
CA LEU A 257 13.72 2.98 2.54
C LEU A 257 14.60 3.10 3.78
N ARG A 258 15.92 2.93 3.64
CA ARG A 258 16.86 2.99 4.78
C ARG A 258 16.92 4.39 5.41
N PRO A 259 17.11 5.49 4.65
CA PRO A 259 17.07 6.84 5.20
C PRO A 259 15.72 7.19 5.86
N LEU A 260 14.60 6.75 5.29
CA LEU A 260 13.27 6.92 5.90
C LEU A 260 13.20 6.26 7.27
N ALA A 261 13.62 4.99 7.35
CA ALA A 261 13.62 4.26 8.61
C ALA A 261 14.41 5.05 9.67
N LEU A 262 15.65 5.43 9.37
CA LEU A 262 16.52 6.16 10.32
C LEU A 262 15.94 7.50 10.80
N ARG A 263 15.30 8.28 9.92
CA ARG A 263 14.73 9.59 10.29
C ARG A 263 13.46 9.51 11.13
N THR A 264 12.75 8.39 11.08
CA THR A 264 11.55 8.18 11.91
C THR A 264 11.84 7.74 13.35
N PHE A 265 13.12 7.49 13.67
CA PHE A 265 13.59 7.15 15.01
C PHE A 265 14.23 8.32 15.78
N VAL A 266 14.26 9.52 15.22
CA VAL A 266 14.73 10.70 15.97
C VAL A 266 13.50 11.34 16.63
N PRO A 267 13.26 11.13 17.94
CA PRO A 267 12.27 11.94 18.64
C PRO A 267 12.71 13.41 18.56
N LEU A 268 11.76 14.28 18.21
CA LEU A 268 11.92 15.73 18.37
C LEU A 268 12.08 16.09 19.85
#